data_AF-A0A8C4N440-F1
#
_entry.id   AF-A0A8C4N440-F1
#
_cell.length_a   1.000
_cell.length_b   1.000
_cell.length_c   1.000
_cell.angle_alpha   90.00
_cell.angle_beta   90.00
_cell.angle_gamma   90.00
#
_symmetry.space_group_name_H-M   'P 1'
#
loop_
_entity.id
_entity.type
_entity.pdbx_description
1 polymer ?
#
loop_
_entity_poly.entity_id
_entity_poly.type
_entity_poly.pdbx_seq_one_letter_code
_entity_poly.pdbx_strand_id
1 'polypeptide(L)'
;MFESSQNVLLKPTECWRETLLDSRVMELFFTVHRKIREDSDMAQDSLQCLAQLASLHGPIFPDEGSQVDYLAHFIEGLLNTINGIEIEDSEAVGISSIISNLITVFPRNVLTAIPNDLFSSFVNCLTHLTCSFGRSAALEEVLDKDDMVYMEAYDKLLESWLTLVQDDKHFHKGFFTQHAVQVFNSYIQCHLAAPDGTRNLTANGVASREEEEISELQEDDRDQFSDQLASVGMLGRIAAEHCIPLLTRYTQSRETPWSKCSLFKIPWRALKVFKDFKHPHPVSQHTGTNGQKHTHDCVPWLVHLEPRHYSIDGREIMENMV
;
A
#
# COMPACT_ATOMS: atom_id res chain seq x y z
N MET A 1 -7.55 3.74 -25.27
CA MET A 1 -6.54 2.67 -25.36
C MET A 1 -5.71 2.82 -24.11
N PHE A 2 -6.12 2.16 -23.02
CA PHE A 2 -5.43 2.25 -21.73
C PHE A 2 -4.21 1.34 -21.82
N GLU A 3 -3.04 1.92 -22.09
CA GLU A 3 -1.80 1.24 -21.76
C GLU A 3 -1.75 1.16 -20.23
N SER A 4 -1.96 -0.04 -19.70
CA SER A 4 -1.51 -0.42 -18.37
C SER A 4 -0.08 0.10 -18.22
N SER A 5 0.11 1.12 -17.38
CA SER A 5 1.42 1.71 -17.14
C SER A 5 2.30 0.66 -16.46
N GLN A 6 2.92 -0.21 -17.25
CA GLN A 6 4.03 -1.03 -16.78
C GLN A 6 5.08 -0.04 -16.29
N ASN A 7 5.41 -0.12 -15.00
CA ASN A 7 6.51 0.63 -14.42
C ASN A 7 7.83 0.14 -15.04
N VAL A 8 8.16 0.66 -16.22
CA VAL A 8 9.41 0.36 -16.91
C VAL A 8 10.50 1.14 -16.22
N LEU A 9 11.33 0.45 -15.45
CA LEU A 9 12.40 1.11 -14.72
C LEU A 9 13.40 1.78 -15.69
N LEU A 10 13.80 3.02 -15.40
CA LEU A 10 14.76 3.77 -16.21
C LEU A 10 16.20 3.29 -15.94
N LYS A 11 16.79 2.55 -16.90
CA LYS A 11 18.17 1.96 -16.86
C LYS A 11 19.17 2.61 -17.84
N PRO A 12 19.46 3.90 -17.74
CA PRO A 12 20.42 4.53 -18.64
C PRO A 12 21.86 4.07 -18.33
N THR A 13 22.70 4.10 -19.35
CA THR A 13 24.14 3.86 -19.23
C THR A 13 24.84 5.08 -18.62
N GLU A 14 26.11 4.91 -18.23
CA GLU A 14 26.91 5.97 -17.58
C GLU A 14 27.04 7.26 -18.42
N CYS A 15 26.89 7.19 -19.74
CA CYS A 15 26.96 8.39 -20.60
C CYS A 15 25.81 9.39 -20.37
N TRP A 16 24.73 8.98 -19.70
CA TRP A 16 23.62 9.86 -19.33
C TRP A 16 23.78 10.49 -17.95
N ARG A 17 24.83 10.14 -17.20
CA ARG A 17 25.05 10.56 -15.81
C ARG A 17 25.04 12.08 -15.66
N GLU A 18 25.81 12.78 -16.49
CA GLU A 18 25.91 14.24 -16.44
C GLU A 18 24.56 14.93 -16.74
N THR A 19 23.69 14.28 -17.51
CA THR A 19 22.37 14.84 -17.87
C THR A 19 21.33 14.54 -16.80
N LEU A 20 21.18 13.27 -16.39
CA LEU A 20 20.06 12.85 -15.54
C LEU A 20 20.34 13.00 -14.04
N LEU A 21 21.60 13.07 -13.62
CA LEU A 21 21.96 13.37 -12.23
C LEU A 21 22.20 14.87 -11.98
N ASP A 22 22.08 15.73 -13.00
CA ASP A 22 22.05 17.17 -12.78
C ASP A 22 20.74 17.55 -12.09
N SER A 23 20.84 18.03 -10.84
CA SER A 23 19.73 18.56 -10.04
C SER A 23 18.79 19.49 -10.82
N ARG A 24 19.31 20.29 -11.75
CA ARG A 24 18.52 21.24 -12.55
C ARG A 24 17.50 20.56 -13.44
N VAL A 25 17.78 19.34 -13.91
CA VAL A 25 16.83 18.59 -14.73
C VAL A 25 15.64 18.15 -13.87
N MET A 26 15.91 17.65 -12.66
CA MET A 26 14.85 17.29 -11.71
C MET A 26 14.02 18.53 -11.31
N GLU A 27 14.69 19.62 -10.93
CA GLU A 27 14.03 20.89 -10.59
C GLU A 27 13.19 21.45 -11.74
N LEU A 28 13.65 21.29 -12.98
CA LEU A 28 12.91 21.66 -14.18
C LEU A 28 11.59 20.89 -14.26
N PHE A 29 11.60 19.56 -14.13
CA PHE A 29 10.36 18.77 -14.22
C PHE A 29 9.37 19.10 -13.08
N PHE A 30 9.84 19.29 -11.84
CA PHE A 30 8.98 19.76 -10.76
C PHE A 30 8.41 21.15 -11.04
N THR A 31 9.21 22.06 -11.61
CA THR A 31 8.75 23.42 -11.95
C THR A 31 7.76 23.42 -13.10
N VAL A 32 7.99 22.61 -14.13
CA VAL A 32 7.09 22.42 -15.26
C VAL A 32 5.75 21.89 -14.77
N HIS A 33 5.75 20.82 -13.97
CA HIS A 33 4.52 20.26 -13.39
C HIS A 33 3.74 21.33 -12.60
N ARG A 34 4.38 22.05 -11.68
CA ARG A 34 3.73 23.14 -10.91
C ARG A 34 3.12 24.24 -11.79
N LYS A 35 3.63 24.46 -13.01
CA LYS A 35 3.13 25.48 -13.93
C LYS A 35 1.96 25.02 -14.80
N ILE A 36 1.84 23.72 -15.03
CA ILE A 36 0.85 23.13 -15.95
C ILE A 36 -0.16 22.24 -15.22
N ARG A 37 -0.10 22.14 -13.88
CA ARG A 37 -0.95 21.24 -13.09
C ARG A 37 -2.46 21.45 -13.25
N GLU A 38 -2.89 22.65 -13.62
CA GLU A 38 -4.32 22.96 -13.86
C GLU A 38 -4.84 22.39 -15.19
N ASP A 39 -3.95 21.92 -16.07
CA ASP A 39 -4.29 21.21 -17.29
C ASP A 39 -4.11 19.71 -17.04
N SER A 40 -5.20 18.95 -16.99
CA SER A 40 -5.20 17.54 -16.56
C SER A 40 -4.28 16.66 -17.41
N ASP A 41 -4.27 16.88 -18.73
CA ASP A 41 -3.49 16.06 -19.66
C ASP A 41 -2.00 16.36 -19.48
N MET A 42 -1.64 17.65 -19.40
CA MET A 42 -0.27 18.07 -19.16
C MET A 42 0.23 17.73 -17.75
N ALA A 43 -0.64 17.74 -16.75
CA ALA A 43 -0.34 17.31 -15.39
C ALA A 43 0.04 15.82 -15.36
N GLN A 44 -0.73 14.97 -16.05
CA GLN A 44 -0.44 13.55 -16.18
C GLN A 44 0.91 13.30 -16.87
N ASP A 45 1.16 13.95 -18.02
CA ASP A 45 2.42 13.80 -18.76
C ASP A 45 3.64 14.19 -17.91
N SER A 46 3.53 15.29 -17.18
CA SER A 46 4.62 15.78 -16.33
C SER A 46 4.86 14.90 -15.10
N LEU A 47 3.80 14.37 -14.48
CA LEU A 47 3.92 13.39 -13.40
C LEU A 47 4.47 12.05 -13.88
N GLN A 48 4.15 11.61 -15.10
CA GLN A 48 4.74 10.41 -15.68
C GLN A 48 6.24 10.58 -15.90
N CYS A 49 6.67 11.76 -16.35
CA CYS A 49 8.10 12.09 -16.45
C CYS A 49 8.78 12.05 -15.08
N LEU A 50 8.17 12.62 -14.04
CA LEU A 50 8.68 12.55 -12.67
C LEU A 50 8.70 11.12 -12.13
N ALA A 51 7.67 10.32 -12.36
CA ALA A 51 7.62 8.92 -11.96
C ALA A 51 8.76 8.11 -12.62
N GLN A 52 9.11 8.47 -13.86
CA GLN A 52 10.19 7.83 -14.58
C GLN A 52 11.57 8.25 -14.09
N LEU A 53 11.73 9.51 -13.65
CA LEU A 53 12.94 9.94 -12.94
C LEU A 53 13.05 9.26 -11.56
N ALA A 54 11.94 9.08 -10.85
CA ALA A 54 11.89 8.33 -9.60
C ALA A 54 12.22 6.83 -9.76
N SER A 55 12.13 6.29 -10.98
CA SER A 55 12.48 4.89 -11.30
C SER A 55 13.93 4.72 -11.80
N LEU A 56 14.74 5.78 -11.71
CA LEU A 56 16.13 5.77 -12.13
C LEU A 56 16.95 4.78 -11.29
N HIS A 57 17.68 3.90 -11.97
CA HIS A 57 18.54 2.91 -11.32
C HIS A 57 19.60 2.34 -12.28
N GLY A 58 20.48 1.51 -11.74
CA GLY A 58 21.54 0.84 -12.50
C GLY A 58 22.87 1.62 -12.49
N PRO A 59 23.74 1.42 -13.48
CA PRO A 59 25.14 1.90 -13.45
C PRO A 59 25.26 3.42 -13.60
N ILE A 60 24.16 4.13 -13.83
CA ILE A 60 24.17 5.59 -13.86
C ILE A 60 24.65 6.18 -12.53
N PHE A 61 24.37 5.53 -11.40
CA PHE A 61 24.89 5.94 -10.10
C PHE A 61 26.31 5.42 -9.88
N PRO A 62 27.33 6.29 -9.73
CA PRO A 62 28.71 5.86 -9.48
C PRO A 62 28.90 5.14 -8.15
N ASP A 63 28.13 5.52 -7.13
CA ASP A 63 28.25 5.03 -5.75
C ASP A 63 26.95 5.24 -4.96
N GLU A 64 26.86 4.68 -3.75
CA GLU A 64 25.69 4.81 -2.89
C GLU A 64 25.42 6.25 -2.45
N GLY A 65 26.48 7.07 -2.26
CA GLY A 65 26.33 8.48 -1.88
C GLY A 65 25.56 9.27 -2.94
N SER A 66 25.87 9.05 -4.21
CA SER A 66 25.12 9.66 -5.32
C SER A 66 23.64 9.26 -5.37
N GLN A 67 23.29 8.06 -4.90
CA GLN A 67 21.88 7.64 -4.78
C GLN A 67 21.19 8.37 -3.62
N VAL A 68 21.88 8.52 -2.49
CA VAL A 68 21.36 9.25 -1.32
C VAL A 68 21.10 10.70 -1.67
N ASP A 69 22.05 11.37 -2.33
CA ASP A 69 21.91 12.78 -2.73
C ASP A 69 20.76 12.97 -3.73
N TYR A 70 20.65 12.08 -4.73
CA TYR A 70 19.58 12.11 -5.71
C TYR A 70 18.21 11.88 -5.05
N LEU A 71 18.09 10.86 -4.21
CA LEU A 71 16.86 10.51 -3.50
C LEU A 71 16.42 11.64 -2.56
N ALA A 72 17.35 12.21 -1.79
CA ALA A 72 17.05 13.31 -0.89
C ALA A 72 16.52 14.53 -1.67
N HIS A 73 17.19 14.93 -2.74
CA HIS A 73 16.75 16.05 -3.58
C HIS A 73 15.40 15.78 -4.25
N PHE A 74 15.14 14.54 -4.66
CA PHE A 74 13.84 14.14 -5.21
C PHE A 74 12.72 14.27 -4.19
N ILE A 75 12.94 13.75 -2.97
CA ILE A 75 11.96 13.84 -1.88
C ILE A 75 11.71 15.29 -1.50
N GLU A 76 12.73 16.14 -1.45
CA GLU A 76 12.56 17.59 -1.22
C GLU A 76 11.69 18.23 -2.30
N GLY A 77 11.97 17.96 -3.58
CA GLY A 77 11.18 18.46 -4.71
C GLY A 77 9.72 18.00 -4.66
N LEU A 78 9.49 16.73 -4.32
CA LEU A 78 8.18 16.12 -4.18
C LEU A 78 7.39 16.75 -3.03
N LEU A 79 7.98 16.83 -1.84
CA LEU A 79 7.35 17.42 -0.66
C LEU A 79 7.01 18.90 -0.89
N ASN A 80 7.90 19.66 -1.53
CA ASN A 80 7.64 21.06 -1.87
C ASN A 80 6.53 21.24 -2.92
N THR A 81 6.21 20.19 -3.67
CA THR A 81 5.16 20.21 -4.69
C THR A 81 3.81 19.81 -4.11
N ILE A 82 3.79 18.86 -3.17
CA ILE A 82 2.56 18.31 -2.59
C ILE A 82 2.11 19.08 -1.34
N ASN A 83 3.04 19.54 -0.51
CA ASN A 83 2.67 20.16 0.77
C ASN A 83 1.96 21.50 0.57
N GLY A 84 0.75 21.62 1.12
CA GLY A 84 -0.03 22.85 1.10
C GLY A 84 -0.91 23.04 -0.14
N ILE A 85 -1.08 21.99 -0.95
CA ILE A 85 -1.89 21.99 -2.16
C ILE A 85 -2.89 20.82 -2.11
N GLU A 86 -4.10 21.04 -2.64
CA GLU A 86 -5.09 19.99 -2.83
C GLU A 86 -4.74 19.19 -4.09
N ILE A 87 -4.67 17.86 -3.95
CA ILE A 87 -4.35 16.94 -5.04
C ILE A 87 -5.62 16.68 -5.84
N GLU A 88 -5.57 16.96 -7.14
CA GLU A 88 -6.68 16.69 -8.05
C GLU A 88 -6.73 15.22 -8.48
N ASP A 89 -7.90 14.77 -8.95
CA ASP A 89 -8.10 13.39 -9.43
C ASP A 89 -7.06 13.00 -10.49
N SER A 90 -6.71 13.93 -11.40
CA SER A 90 -5.72 13.74 -12.46
C SER A 90 -4.29 13.52 -11.95
N GLU A 91 -3.97 13.95 -10.74
CA GLU A 91 -2.63 13.89 -10.14
C GLU A 91 -2.41 12.64 -9.27
N ALA A 92 -3.49 12.02 -8.76
CA ALA A 92 -3.43 10.98 -7.72
C ALA A 92 -2.60 9.75 -8.12
N VAL A 93 -2.81 9.21 -9.33
CA VAL A 93 -2.06 8.03 -9.82
C VAL A 93 -0.61 8.38 -10.12
N GLY A 94 -0.32 9.58 -10.64
CA GLY A 94 1.04 10.02 -10.91
C GLY A 94 1.86 10.19 -9.63
N ILE A 95 1.28 10.83 -8.61
CA ILE A 95 1.92 11.03 -7.30
C ILE A 95 2.16 9.70 -6.58
N SER A 96 1.15 8.81 -6.55
CA SER A 96 1.31 7.49 -5.93
C SER A 96 2.36 6.64 -6.65
N SER A 97 2.46 6.75 -7.98
CA SER A 97 3.50 6.08 -8.77
C SER A 97 4.90 6.60 -8.44
N ILE A 98 5.08 7.93 -8.33
CA ILE A 98 6.36 8.52 -7.89
C ILE A 98 6.77 7.96 -6.53
N ILE A 99 5.87 8.01 -5.54
CA ILE A 99 6.14 7.54 -4.17
C ILE A 99 6.48 6.05 -4.16
N SER A 100 5.72 5.25 -4.91
CA SER A 100 5.95 3.82 -5.05
C SER A 100 7.31 3.53 -5.66
N ASN A 101 7.71 4.25 -6.72
CA ASN A 101 9.02 4.09 -7.35
C ASN A 101 10.15 4.45 -6.38
N LEU A 102 10.04 5.57 -5.65
CA LEU A 102 11.05 5.93 -4.65
C LEU A 102 11.22 4.86 -3.56
N ILE A 103 10.12 4.25 -3.12
CA ILE A 103 10.13 3.21 -2.09
C ILE A 103 10.57 1.85 -2.63
N THR A 104 10.24 1.48 -3.85
CA THR A 104 10.49 0.12 -4.39
C THR A 104 11.82 0.01 -5.13
N VAL A 105 12.28 1.09 -5.75
CA VAL A 105 13.50 1.10 -6.58
C VAL A 105 14.76 1.34 -5.74
N PHE A 106 14.70 2.23 -4.76
CA PHE A 106 15.87 2.54 -3.94
C PHE A 106 16.08 1.52 -2.81
N PRO A 107 17.33 1.03 -2.62
CA PRO A 107 17.68 0.14 -1.51
C PRO A 107 17.40 0.75 -0.13
N ARG A 108 17.17 -0.11 0.88
CA ARG A 108 16.80 0.34 2.25
C ARG A 108 17.91 1.10 2.95
N ASN A 109 19.16 0.71 2.72
CA ASN A 109 20.33 1.45 3.21
C ASN A 109 20.40 2.87 2.62
N VAL A 110 19.97 3.08 1.38
CA VAL A 110 19.90 4.42 0.76
C VAL A 110 18.75 5.23 1.37
N LEU A 111 17.56 4.65 1.49
CA LEU A 111 16.39 5.29 2.12
C LEU A 111 16.66 5.73 3.55
N THR A 112 17.43 4.95 4.31
CA THR A 112 17.76 5.25 5.72
C THR A 112 19.00 6.15 5.89
N ALA A 113 19.73 6.43 4.81
CA ALA A 113 20.90 7.31 4.81
C ALA A 113 20.55 8.78 4.51
N ILE A 114 19.34 9.08 4.04
CA ILE A 114 18.89 10.48 3.87
C ILE A 114 18.69 11.16 5.24
N PRO A 115 18.64 12.50 5.32
CA PRO A 115 18.41 13.21 6.58
C PRO A 115 17.14 12.73 7.30
N ASN A 116 17.24 12.42 8.59
CA ASN A 116 16.13 11.86 9.39
C ASN A 116 14.86 12.70 9.35
N ASP A 117 14.99 14.03 9.37
CA ASP A 117 13.85 14.95 9.32
C ASP A 117 13.15 14.90 7.95
N LEU A 118 13.93 14.73 6.87
CA LEU A 118 13.42 14.57 5.52
C LEU A 118 12.70 13.23 5.36
N PHE A 119 13.30 12.13 5.83
CA PHE A 119 12.66 10.82 5.81
C PHE A 119 11.36 10.81 6.62
N SER A 120 11.37 11.42 7.81
CA SER A 120 10.18 11.55 8.64
C SER A 120 9.07 12.34 7.94
N SER A 121 9.44 13.43 7.26
CA SER A 121 8.50 14.24 6.45
C SER A 121 7.93 13.45 5.27
N PHE A 122 8.75 12.64 4.62
CA PHE A 122 8.32 11.75 3.54
C PHE A 122 7.31 10.70 4.01
N VAL A 123 7.58 10.02 5.13
CA VAL A 123 6.67 9.01 5.71
C VAL A 123 5.38 9.64 6.23
N ASN A 124 5.44 10.86 6.78
CA ASN A 124 4.25 11.63 7.14
C ASN A 124 3.38 11.95 5.91
N CYS A 125 4.01 12.37 4.81
CA CYS A 125 3.33 12.63 3.54
C CYS A 125 2.68 11.35 2.98
N LEU A 126 3.42 10.25 2.94
CA LEU A 126 2.91 8.92 2.56
C LEU A 126 1.67 8.57 3.39
N THR A 127 1.74 8.69 4.71
CA THR A 127 0.62 8.40 5.62
C THR A 127 -0.60 9.26 5.32
N HIS A 128 -0.39 10.56 5.15
CA HIS A 128 -1.45 11.51 4.84
C HIS A 128 -2.15 11.17 3.52
N LEU A 129 -1.37 10.95 2.46
CA LEU A 129 -1.89 10.59 1.14
C LEU A 129 -2.58 9.23 1.16
N THR A 130 -2.03 8.22 1.81
CA THR A 130 -2.68 6.91 1.97
C THR A 130 -4.06 7.05 2.63
N CYS A 131 -4.16 7.80 3.73
CA CYS A 131 -5.45 7.99 4.40
C CYS A 131 -6.42 8.82 3.55
N SER A 132 -5.93 9.83 2.84
CA SER A 132 -6.75 10.68 1.96
C SER A 132 -7.30 9.90 0.77
N PHE A 133 -6.42 9.22 0.04
CA PHE A 133 -6.79 8.42 -1.12
C PHE A 133 -7.68 7.24 -0.73
N GLY A 134 -7.47 6.61 0.43
CA GLY A 134 -8.38 5.55 0.91
C GLY A 134 -9.80 6.06 1.20
N ARG A 135 -9.96 7.31 1.66
CA ARG A 135 -11.29 7.93 1.81
C ARG A 135 -11.90 8.30 0.47
N SER A 136 -11.10 8.84 -0.45
CA SER A 136 -11.57 9.16 -1.80
C SER A 136 -11.97 7.90 -2.57
N ALA A 137 -11.20 6.81 -2.49
CA ALA A 137 -11.50 5.52 -3.11
C ALA A 137 -12.82 4.93 -2.59
N ALA A 138 -13.04 4.97 -1.27
CA ALA A 138 -14.32 4.56 -0.68
C ALA A 138 -15.49 5.44 -1.16
N LEU A 139 -15.25 6.70 -1.47
CA LEU A 139 -16.26 7.59 -2.06
C LEU A 139 -16.49 7.28 -3.55
N GLU A 140 -15.45 6.92 -4.31
CA GLU A 140 -15.59 6.48 -5.71
C GLU A 140 -16.51 5.26 -5.82
N GLU A 141 -16.35 4.26 -4.94
CA GLU A 141 -17.22 3.08 -4.90
C GLU A 141 -18.68 3.45 -4.62
N VAL A 142 -18.91 4.36 -3.67
CA VAL A 142 -20.27 4.77 -3.28
C VAL A 142 -20.94 5.63 -4.34
N LEU A 143 -20.16 6.36 -5.13
CA LEU A 143 -20.64 7.19 -6.23
C LEU A 143 -20.75 6.43 -7.56
N ASP A 144 -20.36 5.15 -7.60
CA ASP A 144 -20.32 4.32 -8.81
C ASP A 144 -19.61 5.04 -9.96
N LYS A 145 -18.38 5.53 -9.68
CA LYS A 145 -17.57 6.18 -10.70
C LYS A 145 -17.03 5.15 -11.70
N ASP A 146 -17.14 5.45 -12.99
CA ASP A 146 -16.53 4.62 -14.05
C ASP A 146 -15.00 4.55 -13.93
N ASP A 147 -14.35 5.67 -13.60
CA ASP A 147 -12.90 5.78 -13.44
C ASP A 147 -12.51 5.79 -11.95
N MET A 148 -11.98 4.66 -11.47
CA MET A 148 -11.61 4.42 -10.06
C MET A 148 -10.15 4.85 -9.78
N VAL A 149 -9.86 6.13 -10.00
CA VAL A 149 -8.50 6.68 -10.00
C VAL A 149 -7.88 6.67 -8.59
N TYR A 150 -8.66 6.98 -7.55
CA TYR A 150 -8.15 6.93 -6.18
C TYR A 150 -8.00 5.50 -5.66
N MET A 151 -8.82 4.54 -6.11
CA MET A 151 -8.61 3.13 -5.78
C MET A 151 -7.24 2.65 -6.29
N GLU A 152 -6.91 2.93 -7.55
CA GLU A 152 -5.60 2.57 -8.11
C GLU A 152 -4.45 3.26 -7.34
N ALA A 153 -4.59 4.56 -7.06
CA ALA A 153 -3.57 5.29 -6.32
C ALA A 153 -3.41 4.76 -4.88
N TYR A 154 -4.51 4.39 -4.23
CA TYR A 154 -4.53 3.82 -2.88
C TYR A 154 -3.84 2.46 -2.81
N ASP A 155 -4.13 1.58 -3.77
CA ASP A 155 -3.48 0.28 -3.92
C ASP A 155 -1.96 0.41 -4.00
N LYS A 156 -1.47 1.30 -4.87
CA LYS A 156 -0.03 1.54 -5.02
C LYS A 156 0.62 2.02 -3.72
N LEU A 157 -0.06 2.89 -2.96
CA LEU A 157 0.47 3.37 -1.68
C LEU A 157 0.46 2.26 -0.62
N LEU A 158 -0.56 1.40 -0.57
CA LEU A 158 -0.59 0.25 0.34
C LEU A 158 0.48 -0.79 -0.01
N GLU A 159 0.71 -1.09 -1.29
CA GLU A 159 1.81 -1.95 -1.72
C GLU A 159 3.18 -1.37 -1.32
N SER A 160 3.33 -0.05 -1.46
CA SER A 160 4.52 0.67 -1.03
C SER A 160 4.74 0.55 0.49
N TRP A 161 3.68 0.68 1.29
CA TRP A 161 3.74 0.44 2.74
C TRP A 161 4.24 -0.96 3.05
N LEU A 162 3.67 -1.97 2.41
CA LEU A 162 4.04 -3.36 2.62
C LEU A 162 5.54 -3.57 2.32
N THR A 163 6.01 -3.05 1.19
CA THR A 163 7.44 -3.12 0.79
C THR A 163 8.35 -2.34 1.74
N LEU A 164 7.88 -1.21 2.28
CA LEU A 164 8.67 -0.38 3.20
C LEU A 164 8.86 -1.06 4.56
N VAL A 165 7.82 -1.71 5.09
CA VAL A 165 7.81 -2.21 6.47
C VAL A 165 8.15 -3.70 6.61
N GLN A 166 8.21 -4.47 5.52
CA GLN A 166 8.54 -5.90 5.56
C GLN A 166 9.98 -6.18 6.05
N ASP A 167 10.93 -5.27 5.84
CA ASP A 167 12.31 -5.39 6.31
C ASP A 167 12.64 -4.29 7.33
N ASP A 168 12.11 -4.47 8.55
CA ASP A 168 12.20 -3.50 9.65
C ASP A 168 13.61 -3.35 10.25
N LYS A 169 14.58 -4.17 9.84
CA LYS A 169 15.95 -4.21 10.38
C LYS A 169 16.70 -2.89 10.23
N HIS A 170 16.36 -2.11 9.21
CA HIS A 170 16.99 -0.85 8.89
C HIS A 170 16.41 0.33 9.67
N PHE A 171 15.26 0.14 10.33
CA PHE A 171 14.53 1.20 11.02
C PHE A 171 14.57 1.03 12.53
N HIS A 172 14.46 2.14 13.26
CA HIS A 172 14.33 2.09 14.71
C HIS A 172 13.01 1.41 15.10
N LYS A 173 13.06 0.55 16.12
CA LYS A 173 11.87 -0.12 16.65
C LYS A 173 10.79 0.92 17.01
N GLY A 174 9.59 0.69 16.52
CA GLY A 174 8.43 1.55 16.77
C GLY A 174 8.36 2.81 15.90
N PHE A 175 9.29 3.03 14.97
CA PHE A 175 9.29 4.21 14.09
C PHE A 175 7.96 4.36 13.32
N PHE A 176 7.45 3.27 12.76
CA PHE A 176 6.22 3.28 11.97
C PHE A 176 4.93 3.11 12.79
N THR A 177 5.00 2.90 14.11
CA THR A 177 3.82 2.50 14.89
C THR A 177 2.68 3.52 14.81
N GLN A 178 2.97 4.82 14.90
CA GLN A 178 1.92 5.85 14.84
C GLN A 178 1.34 6.01 13.43
N HIS A 179 2.16 5.85 12.38
CA HIS A 179 1.69 5.86 11.00
C HIS A 179 0.82 4.64 10.69
N ALA A 180 1.24 3.46 11.15
CA ALA A 180 0.49 2.22 11.02
C ALA A 180 -0.88 2.30 11.71
N VAL A 181 -0.96 2.90 12.90
CA VAL A 181 -2.24 3.17 13.58
C VAL A 181 -3.16 4.05 12.74
N GLN A 182 -2.62 5.12 12.14
CA GLN A 182 -3.42 6.06 11.33
C GLN A 182 -3.98 5.39 10.07
N VAL A 183 -3.11 4.72 9.29
CA VAL A 183 -3.54 4.02 8.07
C VAL A 183 -4.53 2.91 8.40
N PHE A 184 -4.27 2.12 9.44
CA PHE A 184 -5.17 1.04 9.86
C PHE A 184 -6.55 1.59 10.28
N ASN A 185 -6.58 2.63 11.12
CA ASN A 185 -7.84 3.24 11.54
C ASN A 185 -8.61 3.82 10.36
N SER A 186 -7.91 4.50 9.43
CA SER A 186 -8.53 5.06 8.22
C SER A 186 -9.15 3.95 7.36
N TYR A 187 -8.43 2.84 7.14
CA TYR A 187 -8.96 1.70 6.40
C TYR A 187 -10.21 1.12 7.06
N ILE A 188 -10.16 0.87 8.36
CA ILE A 188 -11.33 0.34 9.11
C ILE A 188 -12.51 1.31 9.03
N GLN A 189 -12.28 2.62 9.16
CA GLN A 189 -13.34 3.63 9.06
C GLN A 189 -13.99 3.65 7.66
N CYS A 190 -13.22 3.54 6.58
CA CYS A 190 -13.75 3.47 5.22
C CYS A 190 -14.66 2.24 5.01
N HIS A 191 -14.41 1.14 5.73
CA HIS A 191 -15.10 -0.14 5.55
C HIS A 191 -16.15 -0.46 6.64
N LEU A 192 -16.35 0.41 7.62
CA LEU A 192 -17.42 0.28 8.61
C LEU A 192 -18.64 1.11 8.22
N ALA A 193 -19.84 0.56 8.43
CA ALA A 193 -21.08 1.32 8.29
C ALA A 193 -21.22 2.37 9.41
N ALA A 194 -22.09 3.35 9.19
CA ALA A 194 -22.49 4.28 10.24
C ALA A 194 -23.02 3.53 11.49
N PRO A 195 -22.73 4.01 12.73
CA PRO A 195 -22.15 5.31 13.05
C PRO A 195 -20.60 5.35 13.14
N ASP A 196 -19.94 4.19 13.13
CA ASP A 196 -18.51 4.08 13.47
C ASP A 196 -17.58 4.23 12.24
N GLY A 197 -18.15 4.31 11.03
CA GLY A 197 -17.41 4.49 9.79
C GLY A 197 -18.21 5.20 8.69
N THR A 198 -17.58 5.30 7.53
CA THR A 198 -18.07 6.05 6.37
C THR A 198 -18.50 5.16 5.21
N ARG A 199 -18.54 3.84 5.39
CA ARG A 199 -18.98 2.92 4.34
C ARG A 199 -20.41 3.25 3.92
N ASN A 200 -20.62 3.38 2.61
CA ASN A 200 -21.88 3.78 1.97
C ASN A 200 -22.32 5.22 2.26
N LEU A 201 -21.50 6.07 2.91
CA LEU A 201 -21.85 7.47 3.12
C LEU A 201 -21.31 8.32 1.97
N THR A 202 -22.22 8.97 1.24
CA THR A 202 -21.84 10.10 0.38
C THR A 202 -21.49 11.33 1.24
N ALA A 203 -20.83 12.34 0.65
CA ALA A 203 -20.51 13.60 1.32
C ALA A 203 -21.72 14.30 1.98
N ASN A 204 -22.95 14.00 1.52
CA ASN A 204 -24.20 14.53 2.05
C ASN A 204 -24.88 13.62 3.10
N GLY A 205 -24.22 12.52 3.51
CA GLY A 205 -24.76 11.55 4.48
C GLY A 205 -25.89 10.68 3.93
N VAL A 206 -26.09 10.67 2.61
CA VAL A 206 -27.09 9.81 1.96
C VAL A 206 -26.44 8.45 1.72
N ALA A 207 -27.06 7.40 2.27
CA ALA A 207 -26.66 6.03 2.01
C ALA A 207 -26.96 5.65 0.55
N SER A 208 -25.96 5.14 -0.19
CA SER A 208 -26.20 4.52 -1.50
C SER A 208 -27.24 3.40 -1.35
N ARG A 209 -28.22 3.37 -2.26
CA ARG A 209 -29.52 2.74 -1.99
C ARG A 209 -29.90 1.65 -2.99
N GLU A 210 -28.98 1.23 -3.85
CA GLU A 210 -29.23 0.19 -4.84
C GLU A 210 -28.34 -1.00 -4.51
N GLU A 211 -28.96 -2.12 -4.13
CA GLU A 211 -28.26 -3.41 -4.01
C GLU A 211 -27.93 -3.85 -5.44
N GLU A 212 -26.67 -3.72 -5.83
CA GLU A 212 -26.21 -4.30 -7.10
C GLU A 212 -26.38 -5.82 -7.08
N GLU A 213 -26.88 -6.37 -8.19
CA GLU A 213 -26.94 -7.81 -8.36
C GLU A 213 -25.51 -8.37 -8.46
N ILE A 214 -25.03 -8.97 -7.36
CA ILE A 214 -23.73 -9.66 -7.29
C ILE A 214 -23.73 -10.79 -8.31
N SER A 215 -22.88 -10.66 -9.33
CA SER A 215 -22.67 -11.69 -10.35
C SER A 215 -21.99 -12.92 -9.75
N GLU A 216 -22.37 -14.14 -10.18
CA GLU A 216 -21.67 -15.38 -9.79
C GLU A 216 -20.19 -15.41 -10.24
N LEU A 217 -19.81 -14.53 -11.17
CA LEU A 217 -18.42 -14.35 -11.63
C LEU A 217 -17.64 -13.31 -10.81
N GLN A 218 -18.29 -12.58 -9.90
CA GLN A 218 -17.62 -11.61 -9.04
C GLN A 218 -16.70 -12.35 -8.05
N GLU A 219 -15.44 -11.93 -7.98
CA GLU A 219 -14.48 -12.51 -7.04
C GLU A 219 -14.87 -12.18 -5.59
N ASP A 220 -14.50 -13.06 -4.65
CA ASP A 220 -14.65 -12.77 -3.22
C ASP A 220 -13.69 -11.61 -2.87
N ASP A 221 -14.15 -10.62 -2.11
CA ASP A 221 -13.35 -9.44 -1.69
C ASP A 221 -11.97 -9.83 -1.14
N ARG A 222 -11.87 -10.99 -0.49
CA ARG A 222 -10.60 -11.51 0.06
C ARG A 222 -9.55 -11.80 -1.01
N ASP A 223 -10.00 -12.15 -2.22
CA ASP A 223 -9.19 -12.55 -3.36
C ASP A 223 -8.91 -11.27 -4.18
N GLN A 224 -9.96 -10.47 -4.46
CA GLN A 224 -9.85 -9.18 -5.15
C GLN A 224 -8.94 -8.17 -4.44
N PHE A 225 -9.09 -8.00 -3.12
CA PHE A 225 -8.34 -7.04 -2.31
C PHE A 225 -7.25 -7.70 -1.46
N SER A 226 -6.75 -8.87 -1.89
CA SER A 226 -5.77 -9.66 -1.14
C SER A 226 -4.52 -8.86 -0.76
N ASP A 227 -4.00 -8.03 -1.67
CA ASP A 227 -2.81 -7.20 -1.44
C ASP A 227 -3.08 -6.04 -0.47
N GLN A 228 -4.23 -5.37 -0.59
CA GLN A 228 -4.64 -4.35 0.37
C GLN A 228 -4.73 -4.94 1.79
N LEU A 229 -5.40 -6.10 1.92
CA LEU A 229 -5.58 -6.81 3.18
C LEU A 229 -4.24 -7.28 3.75
N ALA A 230 -3.30 -7.71 2.91
CA ALA A 230 -1.96 -8.07 3.34
C ALA A 230 -1.19 -6.86 3.89
N SER A 231 -1.26 -5.71 3.20
CA SER A 231 -0.62 -4.46 3.64
C SER A 231 -1.20 -3.94 4.95
N VAL A 232 -2.53 -3.77 5.03
CA VAL A 232 -3.22 -3.33 6.25
C VAL A 232 -3.00 -4.33 7.39
N GLY A 233 -2.97 -5.63 7.08
CA GLY A 233 -2.64 -6.67 8.04
C GLY A 233 -1.22 -6.53 8.60
N MET A 234 -0.24 -6.21 7.75
CA MET A 234 1.14 -5.95 8.21
C MET A 234 1.22 -4.72 9.11
N LEU A 235 0.57 -3.62 8.73
CA LEU A 235 0.48 -2.40 9.56
C LEU A 235 -0.20 -2.70 10.90
N GLY A 236 -1.26 -3.51 10.89
CA GLY A 236 -1.92 -3.99 12.09
C GLY A 236 -1.01 -4.80 13.02
N ARG A 237 -0.02 -5.53 12.50
CA ARG A 237 0.99 -6.25 13.31
C ARG A 237 1.99 -5.30 13.95
N ILE A 238 2.45 -4.29 13.20
CA ILE A 238 3.37 -3.25 13.71
C ILE A 238 2.72 -2.47 14.86
N ALA A 239 1.40 -2.27 14.79
CA ALA A 239 0.61 -1.58 15.80
C ALA A 239 -0.34 -2.54 16.57
N ALA A 240 0.08 -3.77 16.83
CA ALA A 240 -0.78 -4.82 17.40
C ALA A 240 -1.44 -4.44 18.73
N GLU A 241 -0.72 -3.71 19.59
CA GLU A 241 -1.23 -3.24 20.89
C GLU A 241 -2.47 -2.36 20.75
N HIS A 242 -2.61 -1.63 19.64
CA HIS A 242 -3.78 -0.81 19.33
C HIS A 242 -4.81 -1.59 18.48
N CYS A 243 -4.34 -2.26 17.43
CA CYS A 243 -5.23 -2.82 16.41
C CYS A 243 -6.02 -4.04 16.91
N ILE A 244 -5.42 -4.89 17.76
CA ILE A 244 -6.08 -6.10 18.26
C ILE A 244 -7.27 -5.77 19.20
N PRO A 245 -7.13 -4.88 20.21
CA PRO A 245 -8.26 -4.47 21.02
C PRO A 245 -9.37 -3.80 20.20
N LEU A 246 -9.00 -2.99 19.20
CA LEU A 246 -9.96 -2.32 18.32
C LEU A 246 -10.80 -3.33 17.52
N LEU A 247 -10.15 -4.28 16.85
CA LEU A 247 -10.84 -5.33 16.10
C LEU A 247 -11.74 -6.17 17.02
N THR A 248 -11.25 -6.52 18.21
CA THR A 248 -12.01 -7.30 19.20
C THR A 248 -13.28 -6.59 19.66
N ARG A 249 -13.21 -5.27 19.85
CA ARG A 249 -14.38 -4.46 20.20
C ARG A 249 -15.44 -4.49 19.09
N TYR A 250 -15.03 -4.35 17.83
CA TYR A 250 -15.95 -4.37 16.70
C TYR A 250 -16.54 -5.76 16.41
N THR A 251 -15.82 -6.84 16.72
CA THR A 251 -16.40 -8.19 16.59
C THR A 251 -17.38 -8.50 17.70
N GLN A 252 -17.05 -8.17 18.95
CA GLN A 252 -17.91 -8.43 20.11
C GLN A 252 -19.20 -7.61 20.09
N SER A 253 -19.16 -6.34 19.66
CA SER A 253 -20.36 -5.50 19.55
C SER A 253 -21.37 -6.01 18.52
N ARG A 254 -20.90 -6.79 17.53
CA ARG A 254 -21.73 -7.35 16.45
C ARG A 254 -22.32 -8.72 16.77
N GLU A 255 -21.93 -9.35 17.89
CA GLU A 255 -22.41 -10.68 18.27
C GLU A 255 -23.76 -10.70 19.04
N THR A 256 -24.43 -9.55 19.20
CA THR A 256 -25.81 -9.45 19.75
C THR A 256 -26.84 -9.01 18.69
N PRO A 257 -28.01 -9.67 18.57
CA PRO A 257 -28.29 -11.06 18.22
C PRO A 257 -28.39 -11.28 16.68
N TRP A 258 -27.83 -12.41 16.26
CA TRP A 258 -27.73 -12.95 14.90
C TRP A 258 -29.08 -13.38 14.28
N SER A 259 -29.98 -12.44 13.99
CA SER A 259 -31.27 -12.82 13.35
C SER A 259 -31.67 -12.02 12.11
N LYS A 260 -30.95 -10.96 11.69
CA LYS A 260 -31.43 -10.12 10.57
C LYS A 260 -30.41 -9.52 9.59
N CYS A 261 -29.11 -9.78 9.71
CA CYS A 261 -28.15 -9.26 8.73
C CYS A 261 -27.34 -10.39 8.08
N SER A 262 -27.91 -11.03 7.07
CA SER A 262 -27.13 -11.66 6.02
C SER A 262 -26.54 -10.55 5.16
N LEU A 263 -25.30 -10.12 5.44
CA LEU A 263 -24.41 -9.36 4.55
C LEU A 263 -23.26 -8.83 5.41
N PHE A 264 -22.35 -9.71 5.84
CA PHE A 264 -20.98 -9.41 6.28
C PHE A 264 -20.31 -10.73 6.71
N LYS A 265 -19.45 -11.28 5.85
CA LYS A 265 -18.54 -12.40 6.17
C LYS A 265 -17.12 -11.92 6.50
N ILE A 266 -16.96 -10.67 6.93
CA ILE A 266 -15.66 -10.06 7.25
C ILE A 266 -15.69 -9.56 8.69
N PRO A 267 -15.58 -10.48 9.68
CA PRO A 267 -14.57 -10.22 10.71
C PRO A 267 -13.75 -11.45 11.16
N TRP A 268 -14.29 -12.67 11.04
CA TRP A 268 -13.66 -13.87 11.65
C TRP A 268 -12.53 -14.48 10.81
N ARG A 269 -12.51 -14.26 9.49
CA ARG A 269 -11.51 -14.85 8.58
C ARG A 269 -10.30 -13.95 8.34
N ALA A 270 -10.44 -12.62 8.44
CA ALA A 270 -9.29 -11.71 8.48
C ALA A 270 -8.37 -12.05 9.66
N LEU A 271 -8.94 -12.34 10.85
CA LEU A 271 -8.22 -12.88 12.01
C LEU A 271 -7.46 -14.19 11.74
N LYS A 272 -7.91 -15.02 10.79
CA LYS A 272 -7.22 -16.26 10.42
C LYS A 272 -5.95 -15.98 9.60
N VAL A 273 -5.95 -14.98 8.72
CA VAL A 273 -4.73 -14.48 8.05
C VAL A 273 -3.70 -13.97 9.07
N PHE A 274 -4.15 -13.40 10.20
CA PHE A 274 -3.24 -13.03 11.30
C PHE A 274 -2.66 -14.24 12.06
N LYS A 275 -3.38 -15.38 12.12
CA LYS A 275 -2.95 -16.61 12.81
C LYS A 275 -1.96 -17.44 11.97
N ASP A 276 -2.20 -17.57 10.66
CA ASP A 276 -1.47 -18.50 9.80
C ASP A 276 -0.05 -17.99 9.43
N PHE A 277 0.26 -16.70 9.62
CA PHE A 277 1.60 -16.14 9.45
C PHE A 277 2.54 -16.36 10.65
N LYS A 278 2.06 -16.89 11.78
CA LYS A 278 2.85 -17.03 13.02
C LYS A 278 3.83 -18.22 13.01
N HIS A 279 3.78 -19.08 11.99
CA HIS A 279 4.65 -20.26 11.87
C HIS A 279 5.43 -20.27 10.54
N PRO A 280 6.63 -19.67 10.47
CA PRO A 280 7.61 -20.13 9.50
C PRO A 280 8.00 -21.56 9.90
N HIS A 281 7.64 -22.55 9.08
CA HIS A 281 8.17 -23.91 9.25
C HIS A 281 9.71 -23.86 9.23
N PRO A 282 10.42 -24.52 10.16
CA PRO A 282 11.87 -24.62 10.09
C PRO A 282 12.24 -25.43 8.84
N VAL A 283 12.98 -24.82 7.94
CA VAL A 283 13.59 -25.48 6.77
C VAL A 283 14.58 -26.53 7.27
N SER A 284 14.20 -27.80 7.22
CA SER A 284 15.11 -28.91 7.47
C SER A 284 16.11 -29.01 6.31
N GLN A 285 17.40 -28.86 6.62
CA GLN A 285 18.49 -29.14 5.68
C GLN A 285 18.47 -30.63 5.30
N HIS A 286 18.28 -30.94 4.02
CA HIS A 286 18.65 -32.23 3.46
C HIS A 286 19.54 -32.04 2.23
N THR A 287 20.75 -32.58 2.38
CA THR A 287 21.80 -32.77 1.37
C THR A 287 21.38 -33.77 0.28
N GLY A 288 21.65 -33.48 -1.01
CA GLY A 288 21.85 -34.53 -2.02
C GLY A 288 21.29 -34.31 -3.45
N THR A 289 22.16 -33.81 -4.34
CA THR A 289 22.42 -34.24 -5.75
C THR A 289 21.30 -34.37 -6.82
N ASN A 290 21.48 -33.56 -7.87
CA ASN A 290 21.32 -33.76 -9.34
C ASN A 290 19.99 -34.23 -9.98
N GLY A 291 19.49 -33.40 -10.91
CA GLY A 291 18.68 -33.82 -12.07
C GLY A 291 17.78 -32.72 -12.65
N GLN A 292 18.14 -32.15 -13.80
CA GLN A 292 17.37 -31.13 -14.53
C GLN A 292 15.95 -31.58 -14.95
N LYS A 293 14.98 -30.66 -14.87
CA LYS A 293 13.94 -30.39 -15.89
C LYS A 293 13.32 -29.00 -15.62
N HIS A 294 13.37 -28.11 -16.60
CA HIS A 294 12.73 -26.79 -16.55
C HIS A 294 11.26 -26.90 -16.97
N THR A 295 10.35 -26.55 -16.06
CA THR A 295 8.97 -26.14 -16.32
C THR A 295 8.66 -24.95 -15.40
N HIS A 296 7.94 -23.96 -15.93
CA HIS A 296 7.47 -22.79 -15.19
C HIS A 296 6.54 -23.23 -14.06
N ASP A 297 6.99 -23.13 -12.80
CA ASP A 297 6.19 -23.48 -11.63
C ASP A 297 5.81 -22.23 -10.83
N CYS A 298 4.50 -22.01 -10.74
CA CYS A 298 3.87 -21.16 -9.74
C CYS A 298 4.22 -21.64 -8.33
N VAL A 299 4.21 -20.70 -7.39
CA VAL A 299 4.60 -20.86 -5.99
C VAL A 299 3.88 -22.05 -5.32
N PRO A 300 4.59 -23.05 -4.72
CA PRO A 300 3.99 -24.33 -4.29
C PRO A 300 3.08 -24.34 -3.06
N TRP A 301 2.74 -23.21 -2.42
CA TRP A 301 2.08 -23.21 -1.10
C TRP A 301 0.55 -23.34 -1.14
N LEU A 302 -0.07 -23.37 -2.32
CA LEU A 302 -1.53 -23.27 -2.46
C LEU A 302 -2.28 -24.61 -2.59
N VAL A 303 -1.60 -25.76 -2.60
CA VAL A 303 -2.23 -27.02 -3.04
C VAL A 303 -2.84 -27.88 -1.92
N HIS A 304 -2.60 -27.64 -0.63
CA HIS A 304 -3.08 -28.56 0.43
C HIS A 304 -3.83 -27.89 1.57
N LEU A 305 -5.10 -27.55 1.33
CA LEU A 305 -6.08 -27.34 2.42
C LEU A 305 -7.43 -27.98 2.04
N GLU A 306 -7.57 -29.29 2.29
CA GLU A 306 -8.89 -29.93 2.41
C GLU A 306 -9.61 -29.46 3.69
N PRO A 307 -10.95 -29.32 3.68
CA PRO A 307 -11.69 -28.84 4.83
C PRO A 307 -11.87 -29.95 5.87
N ARG A 308 -11.10 -29.91 6.97
CA ARG A 308 -11.46 -30.63 8.20
C ARG A 308 -12.16 -29.69 9.17
N HIS A 309 -13.40 -30.00 9.50
CA HIS A 309 -14.12 -29.38 10.60
C HIS A 309 -13.43 -29.71 11.92
N TYR A 310 -12.87 -28.70 12.59
CA TYR A 310 -12.52 -28.76 13.99
C TYR A 310 -13.17 -27.59 14.71
N SER A 311 -14.05 -27.92 15.67
CA SER A 311 -14.47 -27.01 16.72
C SER A 311 -13.37 -27.02 17.78
N ILE A 312 -12.72 -25.89 18.02
CA ILE A 312 -11.67 -25.75 19.04
C ILE A 312 -12.17 -24.77 20.10
N ASP A 313 -12.15 -25.22 21.36
CA ASP A 313 -12.61 -24.50 22.55
C ASP A 313 -11.67 -23.33 22.88
N GLY A 314 -12.23 -22.15 23.18
CA GLY A 314 -11.51 -20.89 23.39
C GLY A 314 -10.54 -20.89 24.58
N ARG A 315 -10.56 -21.92 25.43
CA ARG A 315 -9.61 -22.08 26.54
C ARG A 315 -8.22 -22.51 26.10
N GLU A 316 -8.08 -23.23 24.99
CA GLU A 316 -6.78 -23.72 24.49
C GLU A 316 -5.91 -22.60 23.88
N ILE A 317 -6.50 -21.43 23.63
CA ILE A 317 -5.82 -20.24 23.07
C ILE A 317 -5.06 -19.46 24.15
N MET A 318 -5.54 -19.44 25.40
CA MET A 318 -4.89 -18.70 26.48
C MET A 318 -3.64 -19.41 27.04
N GLU A 319 -3.57 -20.74 26.96
CA GLU A 319 -2.40 -21.50 27.44
C GLU A 319 -1.18 -21.43 26.50
N ASN A 320 -1.37 -21.02 25.24
CA ASN A 320 -0.30 -20.94 24.23
C ASN A 320 0.18 -19.50 23.95
N MET A 321 -0.17 -18.54 24.82
CA MET A 321 0.18 -17.11 24.71
C MET A 321 1.20 -16.63 25.76
N VAL A 322 1.83 -17.54 26.50
CA VAL A 322 3.04 -17.30 27.32
C VAL A 322 4.27 -17.83 26.59
#